data_AF-A0AAD7DKM7-F1
#
_entry.id   AF-A0AAD7DKM7-F1
#
_cell.length_a   1.000
_cell.length_b   1.000
_cell.length_c   1.000
_cell.angle_alpha   90.00
_cell.angle_beta   90.00
_cell.angle_gamma   90.00
#
_symmetry.space_group_name_H-M   'P 1'
#
loop_
_entity.id
_entity.type
_entity.pdbx_description
1 polymer ?
#
loop_
_entity_poly.entity_id
_entity_poly.type
_entity_poly.pdbx_seq_one_letter_code
_entity_poly.pdbx_strand_id
1 'polypeptide(L)'
;MVQRFPVNQRDPPALHKPLVKCLNKYGISFATVNPSQEVLRMMPLWHHPGEDNARRQENNGKHANCLRGKHDALTVGAGLDIAQRLTNPLHSNRATRVCDDCDADRTLRGCADPHACAKKAASRLRQLQVQWIP
;
A
#
# COMPACT_ATOMS: atom_id res chain seq x y z
N MET A 1 20.43 25.41 -11.73
CA MET A 1 21.38 24.29 -11.64
C MET A 1 20.68 23.15 -10.91
N VAL A 2 20.16 22.15 -11.63
CA VAL A 2 19.47 21.00 -11.01
C VAL A 2 20.48 19.88 -10.90
N GLN A 3 20.90 19.58 -9.68
CA GLN A 3 21.86 18.51 -9.42
C GLN A 3 21.15 17.16 -9.65
N ARG A 4 21.55 16.43 -10.70
CA ARG A 4 21.05 15.08 -10.99
C ARG A 4 21.91 14.07 -10.23
N PHE A 5 21.36 13.47 -9.18
CA PHE A 5 22.00 12.37 -8.51
C PHE A 5 21.64 11.06 -9.22
N PRO A 6 22.60 10.20 -9.60
CA PRO A 6 22.29 8.84 -10.03
C PRO A 6 21.70 8.11 -8.82
N VAL A 7 20.41 7.81 -8.88
CA VAL A 7 19.70 7.16 -7.77
C VAL A 7 20.02 5.67 -7.79
N ASN A 8 21.04 5.26 -7.03
CA ASN A 8 21.24 3.85 -6.69
C ASN A 8 20.47 3.54 -5.40
N GLN A 9 19.40 2.74 -5.50
CA GLN A 9 18.57 2.38 -4.34
C GLN A 9 19.34 1.58 -3.28
N ARG A 10 20.41 0.87 -3.66
CA ARG A 10 21.23 0.07 -2.74
C ARG A 10 22.37 0.86 -2.10
N ASP A 11 22.82 1.92 -2.76
CA ASP A 11 23.91 2.77 -2.28
C ASP A 11 23.55 4.26 -2.46
N PRO A 12 22.70 4.81 -1.59
CA PRO A 12 22.33 6.22 -1.66
C PRO A 12 23.55 7.09 -1.32
N PRO A 13 23.67 8.30 -1.91
CA PRO A 13 24.76 9.22 -1.62
C PRO A 13 24.97 9.41 -0.11
N ALA A 14 26.24 9.55 0.32
CA ALA A 14 26.63 9.54 1.73
C ALA A 14 25.80 10.49 2.63
N LEU A 15 25.32 11.62 2.10
CA LEU A 15 24.56 12.64 2.82
C LEU A 15 23.06 12.32 2.99
N HIS A 16 22.50 11.35 2.26
CA HIS A 16 21.07 11.05 2.34
C HIS A 16 20.66 10.42 3.68
N LYS A 17 21.42 9.45 4.18
CA LYS A 17 21.16 8.81 5.48
C LYS A 17 21.15 9.81 6.65
N PRO A 18 22.15 10.69 6.82
CA PRO A 18 22.13 11.70 7.88
C PRO A 18 21.02 12.75 7.67
N LEU A 19 20.70 13.12 6.44
CA LEU A 19 19.59 14.04 6.14
C LEU A 19 18.25 13.47 6.62
N VAL A 20 17.92 12.22 6.25
CA VAL A 20 16.67 11.56 6.67
C VAL A 20 16.60 11.41 8.19
N LYS A 21 17.73 11.09 8.86
CA LYS A 21 17.80 11.05 10.33
C LYS A 21 17.50 12.41 10.96
N CYS A 22 18.03 13.49 10.39
CA CYS A 22 17.79 14.85 10.87
C CYS A 22 16.32 15.23 10.74
N LEU A 23 15.72 14.99 9.56
CA LEU A 23 14.30 15.23 9.30
C LEU A 23 13.40 14.50 10.30
N ASN A 24 13.65 13.20 10.53
CA ASN A 24 12.93 12.41 11.52
C ASN A 24 13.09 12.96 12.95
N LYS A 25 14.30 13.40 13.33
CA LYS A 25 14.58 13.97 14.66
C LYS A 25 13.76 15.23 14.93
N TYR A 26 13.54 16.05 13.93
CA TYR A 26 12.81 17.32 14.04
C TYR A 26 11.33 17.21 13.60
N GLY A 27 10.83 16.00 13.31
CA GLY A 27 9.45 15.80 12.86
C GLY A 27 9.13 16.44 11.50
N ILE A 28 10.15 16.72 10.70
CA ILE A 28 10.01 17.32 9.37
C ILE A 28 9.78 16.18 8.38
N SER A 29 8.68 16.24 7.63
CA SER A 29 8.38 15.27 6.57
C SER A 29 8.44 15.95 5.21
N PHE A 30 8.75 15.17 4.17
CA PHE A 30 8.64 15.62 2.80
C PHE A 30 7.16 15.70 2.42
N ALA A 31 6.59 16.90 2.49
CA ALA A 31 5.28 17.17 1.94
C ALA A 31 5.40 17.42 0.43
N THR A 32 4.85 16.53 -0.38
CA THR A 32 4.57 16.85 -1.78
C THR A 32 3.37 17.80 -1.83
N VAL A 33 3.56 19.01 -2.37
CA VAL A 33 2.47 19.95 -2.61
C VAL A 33 1.62 19.41 -3.77
N ASN A 34 0.38 18.98 -3.48
CA ASN A 34 -0.59 18.47 -4.46
C ASN A 34 -0.03 17.42 -5.45
N PRO A 35 0.34 16.21 -4.98
CA PRO A 35 0.72 15.13 -5.87
C PRO A 35 -0.43 14.76 -6.81
N SER A 36 -0.13 14.36 -8.05
CA SER A 36 -1.15 13.83 -8.94
C SER A 36 -1.69 12.49 -8.44
N GLN A 37 -2.91 12.15 -8.86
CA GLN A 37 -3.56 10.87 -8.57
C GLN A 37 -2.69 9.66 -8.96
N GLU A 38 -2.01 9.76 -10.11
CA GLU A 38 -1.09 8.72 -10.59
C GLU A 38 0.10 8.54 -9.64
N VAL A 39 0.68 9.64 -9.16
CA VAL A 39 1.79 9.60 -8.19
C VAL A 39 1.32 8.96 -6.89
N LEU A 40 0.16 9.37 -6.36
CA LEU A 40 -0.40 8.78 -5.14
C LEU A 40 -0.65 7.27 -5.29
N ARG A 41 -1.14 6.81 -6.45
CA ARG A 41 -1.34 5.38 -6.73
C ARG A 41 -0.03 4.60 -6.82
N MET A 42 1.07 5.21 -7.28
CA MET A 42 2.39 4.58 -7.34
C MET A 42 3.12 4.50 -5.99
N MET A 43 2.62 5.21 -4.97
CA MET A 43 3.23 5.18 -3.63
C MET A 43 3.22 3.77 -3.03
N PRO A 44 4.22 3.42 -2.20
CA PRO A 44 4.30 2.11 -1.56
C PRO A 44 3.18 1.94 -0.53
N LEU A 45 2.35 0.88 -0.63
CA LEU A 45 1.26 0.62 0.33
C LEU A 45 1.78 0.28 1.75
N TRP A 46 2.98 -0.31 1.81
CA TRP A 46 3.62 -0.77 3.04
C TRP A 46 4.75 0.17 3.43
N HIS A 47 4.93 0.41 4.73
CA HIS A 47 5.92 1.37 5.22
C HIS A 47 5.78 2.75 4.53
N HIS A 48 4.53 3.17 4.31
CA HIS A 48 4.14 4.37 3.61
C HIS A 48 4.52 5.61 4.45
N PRO A 49 5.05 6.69 3.85
CA PRO A 49 5.48 7.89 4.59
C PRO A 49 4.33 8.61 5.30
N GLY A 50 3.13 8.52 4.72
CA GLY A 50 1.87 9.02 5.24
C GLY A 50 1.13 8.13 6.25
N GLU A 51 1.82 7.22 6.92
CA GLU A 51 1.19 6.35 7.92
C GLU A 51 0.84 7.10 9.21
N ASP A 52 -0.32 6.78 9.76
CA ASP A 52 -0.69 7.18 11.12
C ASP A 52 0.12 6.37 12.15
N ASN A 53 1.21 6.96 12.64
CA ASN A 53 2.10 6.36 13.64
C ASN A 53 1.42 6.13 15.01
N ALA A 54 0.23 6.70 15.26
CA ALA A 54 -0.52 6.42 16.48
C ALA A 54 -1.18 5.02 16.44
N ARG A 55 -1.33 4.43 15.25
CA ARG A 55 -1.96 3.12 15.06
C ARG A 55 -0.93 2.02 14.90
N ARG A 56 -1.21 0.85 15.47
CA ARG A 56 -0.39 -0.35 15.28
C ARG A 56 -0.36 -0.73 13.80
N GLN A 57 0.84 -0.80 13.23
CA GLN A 57 1.04 -1.27 11.86
C GLN A 57 0.73 -2.77 11.76
N GLU A 58 -0.14 -3.14 10.82
CA GLU A 58 -0.55 -4.52 10.65
C GLU A 58 0.11 -5.19 9.43
N ASN A 59 1.39 -4.92 9.23
CA ASN A 59 2.16 -5.33 8.05
C ASN A 59 2.52 -6.82 8.03
N ASN A 60 2.53 -7.49 9.19
CA ASN A 60 3.06 -8.86 9.33
C ASN A 60 1.99 -9.95 9.43
N GLY A 61 0.71 -9.61 9.31
CA GLY A 61 -0.38 -10.58 9.39
C GLY A 61 -0.45 -11.51 8.18
N LYS A 62 -1.10 -12.68 8.33
CA LYS A 62 -1.30 -13.68 7.26
C LYS A 62 -1.81 -13.05 5.96
N HIS A 63 -2.83 -12.21 6.04
CA HIS A 63 -3.40 -11.54 4.86
C HIS A 63 -2.51 -10.42 4.31
N ALA A 64 -1.70 -9.76 5.14
CA ALA A 64 -0.72 -8.77 4.66
C ALA A 64 0.42 -9.46 3.89
N ASN A 65 0.86 -10.63 4.36
CA ASN A 65 1.83 -11.45 3.65
C ASN A 65 1.24 -12.03 2.35
N CYS A 66 -0.03 -12.45 2.37
CA CYS A 66 -0.74 -12.90 1.17
C CYS A 66 -0.86 -11.77 0.14
N LEU A 67 -1.26 -10.56 0.56
CA LEU A 67 -1.36 -9.40 -0.30
C LEU A 67 -0.03 -9.07 -0.98
N ARG A 68 1.08 -9.09 -0.24
CA ARG A 68 2.43 -8.84 -0.80
C ARG A 68 2.93 -9.97 -1.71
N GLY A 69 2.74 -11.22 -1.30
CA GLY A 69 3.34 -12.37 -2.00
C GLY A 69 2.51 -12.92 -3.15
N LYS A 70 1.17 -12.95 -3.01
CA LYS A 70 0.27 -13.59 -3.98
C LYS A 70 -0.50 -12.59 -4.83
N HIS A 71 -0.91 -11.46 -4.25
CA HIS A 71 -1.66 -10.43 -4.98
C HIS A 71 -0.78 -9.31 -5.52
N ASP A 72 0.53 -9.33 -5.24
CA ASP A 72 1.51 -8.31 -5.63
C ASP A 72 1.07 -6.88 -5.26
N ALA A 73 0.40 -6.74 -4.12
CA ALA A 73 -0.16 -5.48 -3.67
C ALA A 73 0.90 -4.58 -3.03
N LEU A 74 1.89 -4.14 -3.81
CA LEU A 74 3.02 -3.33 -3.32
C LEU A 74 2.71 -1.82 -3.30
N THR A 75 1.78 -1.38 -4.15
CA THR A 75 1.43 0.05 -4.32
C THR A 75 0.05 0.38 -3.77
N VAL A 76 -0.19 1.65 -3.45
CA VAL A 76 -1.50 2.15 -3.00
C VAL A 76 -2.57 1.86 -4.04
N GLY A 77 -2.25 2.04 -5.34
CA GLY A 77 -3.15 1.69 -6.44
C GLY A 77 -3.55 0.23 -6.44
N ALA A 78 -2.60 -0.69 -6.31
CA ALA A 78 -2.90 -2.13 -6.23
C ALA A 78 -3.77 -2.45 -5.00
N GLY A 79 -3.51 -1.79 -3.86
CA GLY A 79 -4.36 -1.90 -2.67
C GLY A 79 -5.78 -1.42 -2.90
N LEU A 80 -5.97 -0.29 -3.61
CA LEU A 80 -7.27 0.26 -3.94
C LEU A 80 -8.06 -0.67 -4.87
N ASP A 81 -7.41 -1.17 -5.93
CA ASP A 81 -8.07 -2.06 -6.90
C ASP A 81 -8.56 -3.34 -6.22
N ILE A 82 -7.75 -3.88 -5.30
CA ILE A 82 -8.15 -5.04 -4.49
C ILE A 82 -9.30 -4.67 -3.54
N ALA A 83 -9.26 -3.51 -2.88
CA ALA A 83 -10.30 -3.08 -1.95
C ALA A 83 -11.62 -2.73 -2.64
N GLN A 84 -11.58 -2.24 -3.89
CA GLN A 84 -12.75 -1.80 -4.66
C GLN A 84 -13.76 -2.92 -4.89
N ARG A 85 -13.32 -4.18 -4.95
CA ARG A 85 -14.27 -5.31 -5.06
C ARG A 85 -15.24 -5.41 -3.88
N LEU A 86 -14.90 -4.86 -2.71
CA LEU A 86 -15.80 -4.84 -1.55
C LEU A 86 -17.05 -4.00 -1.80
N THR A 87 -17.00 -3.06 -2.74
CA THR A 87 -18.16 -2.22 -3.13
C THR A 87 -18.88 -2.77 -4.37
N ASN A 88 -18.39 -3.85 -4.99
CA ASN A 88 -19.04 -4.45 -6.14
C ASN A 88 -20.33 -5.16 -5.70
N PRO A 89 -21.51 -4.86 -6.29
CA PRO A 89 -22.79 -5.50 -5.92
C PRO A 89 -22.82 -7.01 -6.20
N LEU A 90 -21.96 -7.50 -7.10
CA LEU A 90 -21.82 -8.93 -7.37
C LEU A 90 -20.94 -9.65 -6.34
N HIS A 91 -20.14 -8.90 -5.57
CA HIS A 91 -19.28 -9.46 -4.53
C HIS A 91 -20.11 -9.92 -3.33
N SER A 92 -19.77 -11.10 -2.80
CA SER A 92 -20.36 -11.62 -1.59
C SER A 92 -19.30 -12.23 -0.69
N ASN A 93 -19.53 -12.15 0.62
CA ASN A 93 -18.75 -12.90 1.60
C ASN A 93 -19.24 -14.37 1.73
N ARG A 94 -20.31 -14.75 1.02
CA ARG A 94 -20.85 -16.11 1.10
C ARG A 94 -20.00 -17.06 0.26
N ALA A 95 -19.65 -18.22 0.84
CA ALA A 95 -18.88 -19.24 0.14
C ALA A 95 -19.59 -19.77 -1.13
N THR A 96 -20.93 -19.72 -1.16
CA THR A 96 -21.74 -20.19 -2.29
C THR A 96 -21.82 -19.22 -3.47
N ARG A 97 -21.43 -17.95 -3.28
CA ARG A 97 -21.44 -16.93 -4.34
C ARG A 97 -20.08 -16.26 -4.40
N VAL A 98 -19.24 -16.76 -5.30
CA VAL A 98 -17.90 -16.23 -5.54
C VAL A 98 -17.99 -15.29 -6.75
N CYS A 99 -17.47 -14.06 -6.62
CA CYS A 99 -17.29 -13.18 -7.77
C CYS A 99 -16.02 -13.57 -8.54
N ASP A 100 -15.96 -13.20 -9.81
CA ASP A 100 -14.86 -13.55 -10.72
C ASP A 100 -13.48 -13.17 -10.15
N ASP A 101 -13.34 -12.01 -9.51
CA ASP A 101 -12.08 -11.60 -8.88
C ASP A 101 -11.66 -12.53 -7.74
N CYS A 102 -12.61 -12.98 -6.92
CA CYS A 102 -12.34 -13.91 -5.83
C CYS A 102 -12.09 -15.33 -6.33
N ASP A 103 -12.70 -15.72 -7.45
CA ASP A 103 -12.42 -17.00 -8.09
C ASP A 103 -11.01 -17.00 -8.68
N ALA A 104 -10.67 -15.97 -9.46
CA ALA A 104 -9.33 -15.77 -10.03
C ALA A 104 -8.24 -15.72 -8.95
N ASP A 105 -8.49 -15.07 -7.81
CA ASP A 105 -7.54 -15.06 -6.69
C ASP A 105 -7.32 -16.46 -6.10
N ARG A 106 -8.36 -17.31 -6.05
CA ARG A 106 -8.22 -18.68 -5.54
C ARG A 106 -7.52 -19.57 -6.56
N THR A 107 -7.93 -19.53 -7.82
CA THR A 107 -7.48 -20.43 -8.87
C THR A 107 -6.11 -20.06 -9.41
N LEU A 108 -5.87 -18.77 -9.69
CA LEU A 108 -4.62 -18.30 -10.32
C LEU A 108 -3.54 -17.95 -9.29
N ARG A 109 -3.93 -17.36 -8.16
CA ARG A 109 -2.98 -16.86 -7.13
C ARG A 109 -2.86 -17.79 -5.92
N GLY A 110 -3.69 -18.83 -5.83
CA GLY A 110 -3.72 -19.75 -4.70
C GLY A 110 -4.11 -19.06 -3.38
N CYS A 111 -4.87 -17.97 -3.42
CA CYS A 111 -5.31 -17.27 -2.22
C CYS A 111 -6.34 -18.11 -1.45
N ALA A 112 -6.11 -18.33 -0.15
CA ALA A 112 -7.04 -19.12 0.67
C ALA A 112 -8.33 -18.35 0.98
N ASP A 113 -8.24 -17.02 1.15
CA ASP A 113 -9.37 -16.17 1.49
C ASP A 113 -9.23 -14.77 0.84
N PRO A 114 -9.71 -14.63 -0.40
CA PRO A 114 -9.68 -13.36 -1.13
C PRO A 114 -10.49 -12.25 -0.44
N HIS A 115 -11.60 -12.61 0.21
CA HIS A 115 -12.45 -11.64 0.88
C HIS A 115 -11.73 -11.01 2.09
N ALA A 116 -11.05 -11.82 2.90
CA ALA A 116 -10.23 -11.33 4.00
C ALA A 116 -9.03 -10.51 3.51
N CYS A 117 -8.43 -10.88 2.37
CA CYS A 117 -7.37 -10.07 1.75
C CYS A 117 -7.89 -8.69 1.30
N ALA A 118 -9.07 -8.62 0.69
CA ALA A 118 -9.68 -7.35 0.31
C ALA A 118 -10.02 -6.48 1.53
N LYS A 119 -10.58 -7.06 2.60
CA LYS A 119 -10.79 -6.37 3.88
C LYS A 119 -9.49 -5.85 4.48
N LYS A 120 -8.42 -6.64 4.38
CA LYS A 120 -7.09 -6.25 4.86
C LYS A 120 -6.53 -5.07 4.07
N ALA A 121 -6.65 -5.07 2.74
CA ALA A 121 -6.24 -3.96 1.89
C ALA A 121 -7.02 -2.68 2.26
N ALA A 122 -8.35 -2.77 2.37
CA ALA A 122 -9.18 -1.64 2.79
C ALA A 122 -8.86 -1.13 4.20
N SER A 123 -8.54 -2.02 5.15
CA SER A 123 -8.10 -1.61 6.49
C SER A 123 -6.75 -0.92 6.45
N ARG A 124 -5.85 -1.37 5.59
CA ARG A 124 -4.52 -0.78 5.44
C ARG A 124 -4.58 0.62 4.85
N LEU A 125 -5.40 0.81 3.82
CA LEU A 125 -5.64 2.13 3.21
C LEU A 125 -6.21 3.14 4.22
N ARG A 126 -7.09 2.69 5.13
CA ARG A 126 -7.64 3.52 6.23
C ARG A 126 -6.62 3.95 7.30
N GLN A 127 -5.39 3.40 7.28
CA GLN A 127 -4.31 3.83 8.16
C GLN A 127 -3.43 4.93 7.53
N LEU A 128 -3.67 5.27 6.27
CA LEU A 128 -3.00 6.39 5.61
C LEU A 128 -3.71 7.69 5.96
N GLN A 129 -2.95 8.77 6.16
CA GLN A 129 -3.53 10.10 6.33
C GLN A 129 -4.26 10.51 5.04
N VAL A 130 -5.30 11.33 5.17
CA VAL A 130 -6.21 11.71 4.07
C VAL A 130 -5.47 12.26 2.84
N GLN A 131 -4.40 13.03 3.04
CA GLN A 131 -3.60 13.62 1.96
C GLN A 131 -2.86 12.61 1.06
N TRP A 132 -2.80 11.34 1.47
CA TRP A 132 -2.12 10.26 0.75
C TRP A 132 -3.07 9.23 0.14
N ILE A 133 -4.39 9.47 0.27
CA ILE A 133 -5.41 8.67 -0.39
C ILE A 133 -5.65 9.32 -1.77
N PRO A 134 -5.45 8.58 -2.88
CA PRO A 134 -5.87 9.03 -4.20
C PRO A 134 -7.35 9.41 -4.20
#